data_AF-A0AAJ3ZJI4-F1
#
_entry.id   AF-A0AAJ3ZJI4-F1
#
_cell.length_a   1.000
_cell.length_b   1.000
_cell.length_c   1.000
_cell.angle_alpha   90.00
_cell.angle_beta   90.00
_cell.angle_gamma   90.00
#
_symmetry.space_group_name_H-M   'P 1'
#
loop_
_entity.id
_entity.type
_entity.pdbx_description
1 polymer ?
#
loop_
_entity_poly.entity_id
_entity_poly.type
_entity_poly.pdbx_seq_one_letter_code
_entity_poly.pdbx_strand_id
1 'polypeptide(L)'
;MNIKVGKGNFNIATTIIEIINEYTKTKQDAFQRFVKQCEALQDIENTTPEKVEEFIIGLLAPNVDARLFEIVSYSILKFYYHDQTIIWGYEMDKLNTENLKLYKTGRTNANDGGIDFVMKPLGRFFQVTETLDFKKYFLDIDKIQKYPITFVIKSDEDVDPLKKKIQDNADKTYTIRAIVEKYMACIEEVINIPMLNIRFNEAVKQGYLNNILDEIVVQSKVEFNYTDEEDEE
;
A
#
# COMPACT_ATOMS: atom_id res chain seq x y z
N MET A 1 14.74 -28.11 -19.98
CA MET A 1 14.69 -28.81 -18.69
C MET A 1 14.14 -30.19 -18.98
N ASN A 2 14.95 -31.24 -18.80
CA ASN A 2 14.54 -32.61 -19.10
C ASN A 2 14.19 -33.33 -17.81
N ILE A 3 13.02 -33.94 -17.75
CA ILE A 3 12.59 -34.79 -16.64
C ILE A 3 12.48 -36.23 -17.11
N LYS A 4 12.92 -37.16 -16.25
CA LYS A 4 12.83 -38.58 -16.52
C LYS A 4 11.57 -39.14 -15.87
N VAL A 5 10.67 -39.71 -16.67
CA VAL A 5 9.46 -40.38 -16.18
C VAL A 5 9.49 -41.81 -16.67
N GLY A 6 9.69 -42.76 -15.75
CA GLY A 6 9.94 -44.16 -16.08
C GLY A 6 11.20 -44.33 -16.95
N LYS A 7 11.03 -44.85 -18.17
CA LYS A 7 12.11 -45.00 -19.17
C LYS A 7 12.19 -43.83 -20.17
N GLY A 8 11.22 -42.92 -20.17
CA GLY A 8 11.15 -41.79 -21.09
C GLY A 8 11.86 -40.55 -20.53
N ASN A 9 12.43 -39.73 -21.42
CA ASN A 9 13.01 -38.43 -21.08
C ASN A 9 12.20 -37.36 -21.81
N PHE A 10 11.60 -36.42 -21.08
CA PHE A 10 10.69 -35.41 -21.61
C PHE A 10 11.29 -34.02 -21.42
N ASN A 11 11.34 -33.22 -22.48
CA ASN A 11 11.69 -31.80 -22.38
C ASN A 11 10.44 -30.99 -22.04
N ILE A 12 10.39 -30.44 -20.84
CA ILE A 12 9.27 -29.63 -20.37
C ILE A 12 9.53 -28.12 -20.47
N ALA A 13 10.68 -27.70 -21.03
CA ALA A 13 11.02 -26.29 -21.13
C ALA A 13 9.97 -25.50 -21.92
N THR A 14 9.51 -26.04 -23.05
CA THR A 14 8.52 -25.38 -23.91
C THR A 14 7.21 -25.15 -23.15
N THR A 15 6.70 -26.17 -22.45
CA THR A 15 5.48 -26.07 -21.65
C THR A 15 5.62 -25.08 -20.49
N ILE A 16 6.78 -25.04 -19.82
CA ILE A 16 7.03 -24.06 -18.75
C ILE A 16 6.99 -22.63 -19.32
N ILE A 17 7.63 -22.40 -20.48
CA ILE A 17 7.62 -21.09 -21.15
C ILE A 17 6.19 -20.70 -21.54
N GLU A 18 5.41 -21.62 -22.11
CA GLU A 18 4.00 -21.39 -22.46
C GLU A 18 3.17 -20.99 -21.23
N ILE A 19 3.34 -21.67 -20.10
CA ILE A 19 2.65 -21.34 -18.84
C ILE A 19 3.06 -19.94 -18.34
N ILE A 20 4.35 -19.61 -18.37
CA ILE A 20 4.84 -18.29 -17.94
C ILE A 20 4.29 -17.18 -18.84
N ASN A 21 4.27 -17.40 -20.16
CA ASN A 21 3.75 -16.43 -21.11
C ASN A 21 2.24 -16.21 -20.92
N GLU A 22 1.47 -17.28 -20.77
CA GLU A 22 0.02 -17.16 -20.56
C GLU A 22 -0.31 -16.50 -19.22
N TYR A 23 0.47 -16.79 -18.17
CA TYR A 23 0.37 -16.10 -16.88
C TYR A 23 0.67 -14.60 -17.00
N THR A 24 1.76 -14.26 -17.70
CA THR A 24 2.18 -12.86 -17.92
C THR A 24 1.10 -12.09 -18.68
N LYS A 25 0.60 -12.68 -19.77
CA LYS A 25 -0.49 -12.11 -20.57
C LYS A 25 -1.76 -11.90 -19.75
N THR A 26 -2.17 -12.92 -18.98
CA THR A 26 -3.37 -12.82 -18.12
C THR A 26 -3.24 -11.68 -17.11
N LYS A 27 -2.05 -11.49 -16.53
CA LYS A 27 -1.79 -10.39 -15.59
C LYS A 27 -1.80 -9.02 -16.28
N GLN A 28 -1.22 -8.91 -17.47
CA GLN A 28 -1.24 -7.67 -18.27
C GLN A 28 -2.67 -7.31 -18.70
N ASP A 29 -3.44 -8.28 -19.20
CA ASP A 29 -4.84 -8.07 -19.63
C ASP A 29 -5.72 -7.59 -18.47
N ALA A 30 -5.57 -8.21 -17.29
CA ALA A 30 -6.30 -7.80 -16.09
C ALA A 30 -5.95 -6.37 -15.67
N PHE A 31 -4.67 -6.01 -15.76
CA PHE A 31 -4.19 -4.67 -15.44
C PHE A 31 -4.68 -3.61 -16.45
N GLN A 32 -4.59 -3.87 -17.75
CA GLN A 32 -5.10 -2.97 -18.77
C GLN A 32 -6.60 -2.71 -18.62
N ARG A 33 -7.39 -3.74 -18.28
CA ARG A 33 -8.82 -3.58 -17.98
C ARG A 33 -9.04 -2.69 -16.76
N PHE A 34 -8.21 -2.84 -15.72
CA PHE A 34 -8.27 -2.01 -14.53
C PHE A 34 -8.00 -0.53 -14.87
N VAL A 35 -6.92 -0.23 -15.60
CA VAL A 35 -6.58 1.15 -16.01
C VAL A 35 -7.72 1.76 -16.83
N LYS A 36 -8.22 1.04 -17.84
CA LYS A 36 -9.36 1.50 -18.66
C LYS A 36 -10.62 1.74 -17.83
N GLN A 37 -10.85 0.93 -16.80
CA GLN A 37 -11.98 1.13 -15.90
C GLN A 37 -11.82 2.40 -15.06
N CYS A 38 -10.62 2.69 -14.57
CA CYS A 38 -10.34 3.95 -13.88
C CYS A 38 -10.50 5.16 -14.82
N GLU A 39 -9.97 5.08 -16.04
CA GLU A 39 -10.09 6.15 -17.05
C GLU A 39 -11.56 6.41 -17.42
N ALA A 40 -12.36 5.35 -17.63
CA ALA A 40 -13.79 5.50 -17.87
C ALA A 40 -14.56 6.12 -16.68
N LEU A 41 -14.06 5.95 -15.45
CA LEU A 41 -14.63 6.58 -14.26
C LEU A 41 -14.25 8.06 -14.14
N GLN A 42 -13.07 8.45 -14.62
CA GLN A 42 -12.68 9.88 -14.73
C GLN A 42 -13.63 10.64 -15.66
N ASP A 43 -14.10 10.02 -16.75
CA ASP A 43 -15.03 10.67 -17.71
C ASP A 43 -16.42 10.97 -17.13
N ILE A 44 -16.88 10.19 -16.14
CA ILE A 44 -18.22 10.30 -15.55
C ILE A 44 -18.22 10.81 -14.11
N GLU A 45 -17.06 11.20 -13.59
CA GLU A 45 -16.85 11.58 -12.19
C GLU A 45 -17.77 12.72 -11.73
N ASN A 46 -17.96 13.73 -12.57
CA ASN A 46 -18.79 14.90 -12.27
C ASN A 46 -20.29 14.62 -12.38
N THR A 47 -20.66 13.47 -12.93
CA THR A 47 -22.05 13.08 -13.17
C THR A 47 -22.53 12.01 -12.19
N THR A 48 -21.64 11.13 -11.73
CA THR A 48 -21.96 10.02 -10.80
C THR A 48 -20.83 9.78 -9.78
N PRO A 49 -20.61 10.69 -8.82
CA PRO A 49 -19.53 10.57 -7.83
C PRO A 49 -19.68 9.33 -6.94
N GLU A 50 -20.91 8.92 -6.61
CA GLU A 50 -21.18 7.76 -5.75
C GLU A 50 -20.63 6.47 -6.35
N LYS A 51 -20.66 6.33 -7.68
CA LYS A 51 -20.09 5.15 -8.37
C LYS A 51 -18.58 5.10 -8.27
N VAL A 52 -17.93 6.26 -8.30
CA VAL A 52 -16.47 6.37 -8.16
C VAL A 52 -16.08 6.02 -6.73
N GLU A 53 -16.83 6.52 -5.75
CA GLU A 53 -16.63 6.19 -4.34
C GLU A 53 -16.78 4.68 -4.07
N GLU A 54 -17.87 4.06 -4.54
CA GLU A 54 -18.10 2.62 -4.41
C GLU A 54 -16.98 1.81 -5.07
N PHE A 55 -16.51 2.25 -6.24
CA PHE A 55 -15.38 1.62 -6.92
C PHE A 55 -14.11 1.66 -6.06
N ILE A 56 -13.69 2.84 -5.61
CA ILE A 56 -12.45 3.01 -4.82
C ILE A 56 -12.51 2.21 -3.51
N ILE A 57 -13.64 2.25 -2.79
CA ILE A 57 -13.84 1.46 -1.57
C ILE A 57 -13.75 -0.05 -1.88
N GLY A 58 -14.31 -0.48 -3.01
CA GLY A 58 -14.20 -1.87 -3.47
C GLY A 58 -12.76 -2.35 -3.66
N LEU A 59 -11.83 -1.45 -4.00
CA LEU A 59 -10.40 -1.76 -4.14
C LEU A 59 -9.68 -1.97 -2.80
N LEU A 60 -10.30 -1.65 -1.67
CA LEU A 60 -9.74 -1.90 -0.34
C LEU A 60 -10.10 -3.28 0.22
N ALA A 61 -10.98 -4.03 -0.44
CA ALA A 61 -11.52 -5.27 0.11
C ALA A 61 -10.42 -6.32 0.40
N PRO A 62 -10.58 -7.19 1.42
CA PRO A 62 -9.54 -8.14 1.84
C PRO A 62 -9.08 -9.14 0.76
N ASN A 63 -9.92 -9.41 -0.25
CA ASN A 63 -9.61 -10.30 -1.37
C ASN A 63 -8.87 -9.60 -2.53
N VAL A 64 -8.69 -8.27 -2.47
CA VAL A 64 -7.97 -7.50 -3.48
C VAL A 64 -6.46 -7.78 -3.38
N ASP A 65 -5.77 -7.71 -4.52
CA ASP A 65 -4.33 -7.85 -4.60
C ASP A 65 -3.61 -6.87 -3.66
N ALA A 66 -2.60 -7.35 -2.93
CA ALA A 66 -1.88 -6.56 -1.93
C ALA A 66 -1.25 -5.29 -2.53
N ARG A 67 -0.83 -5.35 -3.80
CA ARG A 67 -0.25 -4.19 -4.47
C ARG A 67 -1.29 -3.12 -4.74
N LEU A 68 -2.47 -3.53 -5.20
CA LEU A 68 -3.55 -2.60 -5.46
C LEU A 68 -4.01 -1.94 -4.16
N PHE A 69 -4.08 -2.71 -3.07
CA PHE A 69 -4.34 -2.16 -1.73
C PHE A 69 -3.29 -1.12 -1.30
N GLU A 70 -2.00 -1.37 -1.52
CA GLU A 70 -0.91 -0.41 -1.26
C GLU A 70 -1.10 0.90 -2.04
N ILE A 71 -1.41 0.81 -3.35
CA ILE A 71 -1.65 1.98 -4.21
C ILE A 71 -2.87 2.79 -3.75
N VAL A 72 -3.97 2.12 -3.46
CA VAL A 72 -5.22 2.78 -3.08
C VAL A 72 -5.10 3.40 -1.70
N SER A 73 -4.53 2.68 -0.73
CA SER A 73 -4.29 3.22 0.61
C SER A 73 -3.33 4.41 0.60
N TYR A 74 -2.26 4.37 -0.23
CA TYR A 74 -1.39 5.52 -0.45
C TYR A 74 -2.18 6.73 -0.97
N SER A 75 -2.97 6.54 -2.02
CA SER A 75 -3.72 7.63 -2.67
C SER A 75 -4.70 8.29 -1.72
N ILE A 76 -5.44 7.48 -0.95
CA ILE A 76 -6.35 7.98 0.10
C ILE A 76 -5.58 8.78 1.16
N LEU A 77 -4.50 8.22 1.70
CA LEU A 77 -3.74 8.87 2.77
C LEU A 77 -3.03 10.14 2.28
N LYS A 78 -2.55 10.16 1.04
CA LYS A 78 -1.92 11.33 0.41
C LYS A 78 -2.85 12.53 0.44
N PHE A 79 -4.12 12.35 0.06
CA PHE A 79 -5.09 13.44 0.04
C PHE A 79 -5.75 13.70 1.39
N TYR A 80 -5.90 12.68 2.24
CA TYR A 80 -6.34 12.87 3.62
C TYR A 80 -5.44 13.83 4.43
N TYR A 81 -4.12 13.73 4.24
CA TYR A 81 -3.15 14.59 4.92
C TYR A 81 -2.89 15.92 4.19
N HIS A 82 -3.40 16.12 2.97
CA HIS A 82 -2.99 17.21 2.09
C HIS A 82 -3.18 18.60 2.69
N ASP A 83 -4.34 18.85 3.31
CA ASP A 83 -4.69 20.15 3.90
C ASP A 83 -4.25 20.31 5.36
N GLN A 84 -3.64 19.27 5.94
CA GLN A 84 -3.17 19.34 7.32
C GLN A 84 -1.88 20.15 7.37
N THR A 85 -1.90 21.29 8.05
CA THR A 85 -0.74 22.17 8.17
C THR A 85 0.00 21.95 9.48
N ILE A 86 1.33 22.06 9.42
CA ILE A 86 2.20 22.10 10.58
C ILE A 86 2.96 23.42 10.62
N ILE A 87 3.15 23.94 11.83
CA ILE A 87 3.95 25.13 12.11
C ILE A 87 5.24 24.69 12.82
N TRP A 88 6.40 24.99 12.25
CA TRP A 88 7.68 24.57 12.82
C TRP A 88 8.83 25.52 12.44
N GLY A 89 9.82 25.65 13.32
CA GLY A 89 11.01 26.47 13.13
C GLY A 89 11.90 26.42 14.36
N TYR A 90 13.17 26.80 14.21
CA TYR A 90 14.11 26.84 15.33
C TYR A 90 13.94 28.06 16.23
N GLU A 91 13.36 29.14 15.70
CA GLU A 91 13.13 30.40 16.39
C GLU A 91 11.65 30.78 16.30
N MET A 92 11.07 31.26 17.41
CA MET A 92 9.61 31.53 17.51
C MET A 92 9.14 32.66 16.59
N ASP A 93 10.03 33.55 16.20
CA ASP A 93 9.79 34.63 15.24
C ASP A 93 10.06 34.22 13.78
N LYS A 94 10.58 33.01 13.55
CA LYS A 94 10.89 32.43 12.23
C LYS A 94 10.26 31.05 12.05
N LEU A 95 8.98 30.95 12.36
CA LEU A 95 8.22 29.73 12.16
C LEU A 95 7.76 29.61 10.69
N ASN A 96 7.92 28.42 10.13
CA ASN A 96 7.39 28.04 8.83
C ASN A 96 6.01 27.42 9.01
N THR A 97 5.11 27.66 8.07
CA THR A 97 3.85 26.91 7.95
C THR A 97 3.91 26.12 6.65
N GLU A 98 3.79 24.80 6.72
CA GLU A 98 3.70 23.96 5.53
C GLU A 98 2.71 22.82 5.70
N ASN A 99 2.14 22.37 4.59
CA ASN A 99 1.25 21.22 4.55
C ASN A 99 2.02 19.90 4.71
N LEU A 100 1.38 18.91 5.33
CA LEU A 100 1.87 17.54 5.35
C LEU A 100 1.89 16.98 3.92
N LYS A 101 2.96 16.28 3.57
CA LYS A 101 3.12 15.65 2.26
C LYS A 101 3.53 14.20 2.46
N LEU A 102 2.70 13.29 1.98
CA LEU A 102 2.98 11.86 1.96
C LEU A 102 3.65 11.48 0.64
N TYR A 103 4.77 10.77 0.71
CA TYR A 103 5.52 10.28 -0.43
C TYR A 103 5.52 8.76 -0.42
N LYS A 104 5.25 8.15 -1.58
CA LYS A 104 5.49 6.73 -1.81
C LYS A 104 6.98 6.52 -2.05
N THR A 105 7.57 5.53 -1.42
CA THR A 105 8.96 5.14 -1.68
C THR A 105 9.02 4.19 -2.89
N GLY A 106 10.13 4.25 -3.61
CA GLY A 106 10.43 3.29 -4.67
C GLY A 106 11.00 1.98 -4.10
N ARG A 107 10.99 0.93 -4.92
CA ARG A 107 11.70 -0.31 -4.60
C ARG A 107 13.20 -0.11 -4.78
N THR A 108 13.90 0.25 -3.71
CA THR A 108 15.36 0.45 -3.76
C THR A 108 16.14 -0.87 -3.76
N ASN A 109 15.50 -2.03 -3.59
CA ASN A 109 16.05 -3.38 -3.85
C ASN A 109 14.95 -4.47 -3.92
N ALA A 110 15.18 -5.53 -4.69
CA ALA A 110 14.19 -6.59 -4.98
C ALA A 110 13.95 -7.62 -3.85
N ASN A 111 14.74 -7.60 -2.77
CA ASN A 111 14.75 -8.66 -1.74
C ASN A 111 14.41 -8.20 -0.32
N ASP A 112 14.12 -6.92 -0.10
CA ASP A 112 13.73 -6.41 1.22
C ASP A 112 12.41 -5.65 1.05
N GLY A 113 11.36 -6.06 1.77
CA GLY A 113 10.16 -5.24 1.90
C GLY A 113 10.58 -3.86 2.43
N GLY A 114 10.42 -2.81 1.63
CA GLY A 114 10.82 -1.46 2.03
C GLY A 114 9.76 -0.83 2.91
N ILE A 115 10.06 0.35 3.46
CA ILE A 115 9.06 1.24 4.05
C ILE A 115 8.24 1.84 2.93
N ASP A 116 6.93 1.63 2.89
CA ASP A 116 6.11 2.05 1.74
C ASP A 116 5.95 3.56 1.62
N PHE A 117 5.66 4.28 2.71
CA PHE A 117 5.43 5.73 2.67
C PHE A 117 6.25 6.50 3.70
N VAL A 118 6.60 7.75 3.35
CA VAL A 118 7.27 8.71 4.24
C VAL A 118 6.56 10.04 4.20
N MET A 119 6.34 10.66 5.36
CA MET A 119 5.67 11.95 5.48
C MET A 119 6.67 13.07 5.81
N LYS A 120 6.62 14.15 5.02
CA LYS A 120 7.29 15.42 5.33
C LYS A 120 6.30 16.42 5.94
N PRO A 121 6.72 17.27 6.88
CA PRO A 121 8.04 17.32 7.55
C PRO A 121 8.19 16.46 8.79
N LEU A 122 7.11 15.83 9.27
CA LEU A 122 7.12 15.10 10.53
C LEU A 122 8.12 13.93 10.56
N GLY A 123 8.47 13.37 9.40
CA GLY A 123 9.32 12.19 9.32
C GLY A 123 8.58 10.91 9.73
N ARG A 124 7.25 10.85 9.58
CA ARG A 124 6.46 9.65 9.89
C ARG A 124 6.65 8.60 8.79
N PHE A 125 6.89 7.36 9.21
CA PHE A 125 7.04 6.21 8.33
C PHE A 125 5.78 5.36 8.34
N PHE A 126 5.43 4.81 7.18
CA PHE A 126 4.26 3.96 7.00
C PHE A 126 4.64 2.67 6.30
N GLN A 127 4.20 1.55 6.86
CA GLN A 127 4.34 0.24 6.24
C GLN A 127 2.97 -0.38 5.96
N VAL A 128 2.76 -0.83 4.72
CA VAL A 128 1.57 -1.57 4.32
C VAL A 128 1.81 -3.06 4.53
N THR A 129 0.80 -3.76 5.04
CA THR A 129 0.86 -5.20 5.25
C THR A 129 -0.53 -5.84 5.17
N GLU A 130 -0.58 -7.08 4.67
CA GLU A 130 -1.79 -7.91 4.69
C GLU A 130 -1.70 -9.07 5.69
N THR A 131 -0.56 -9.21 6.39
CA THR A 131 -0.33 -10.32 7.31
C THR A 131 -0.26 -9.84 8.75
N LEU A 132 -0.63 -10.72 9.68
CA LEU A 132 -0.49 -10.53 11.13
C LEU A 132 0.71 -11.28 11.71
N ASP A 133 1.63 -11.76 10.86
CA ASP A 133 2.89 -12.34 11.31
C ASP A 133 3.79 -11.27 11.94
N PHE A 134 3.87 -11.28 13.28
CA PHE A 134 4.64 -10.32 14.07
C PHE A 134 6.10 -10.20 13.62
N LYS A 135 6.69 -11.25 13.03
CA LYS A 135 8.08 -11.22 12.56
C LYS A 135 8.29 -10.16 11.48
N LYS A 136 7.28 -9.94 10.62
CA LYS A 136 7.36 -8.89 9.59
C LYS A 136 7.31 -7.50 10.21
N TYR A 137 6.37 -7.26 11.13
CA TYR A 137 6.29 -5.99 11.87
C TYR A 137 7.61 -5.66 12.57
N PHE A 138 8.20 -6.62 13.28
CA PHE A 138 9.45 -6.39 14.01
C PHE A 138 10.63 -6.17 13.06
N LEU A 139 10.65 -6.87 11.93
CA LEU A 139 11.63 -6.64 10.87
C LEU A 139 11.50 -5.21 10.29
N ASP A 140 10.29 -4.73 10.03
CA ASP A 140 10.06 -3.38 9.52
C ASP A 140 10.45 -2.29 10.53
N ILE A 141 10.20 -2.54 11.81
CA ILE A 141 10.67 -1.70 12.92
C ILE A 141 12.22 -1.66 12.96
N ASP A 142 12.88 -2.81 12.79
CA ASP A 142 14.34 -2.88 12.82
C ASP A 142 14.98 -2.19 11.60
N LYS A 143 14.31 -2.16 10.43
CA LYS A 143 14.79 -1.43 9.23
C LYS A 143 14.98 0.06 9.47
N ILE A 144 14.18 0.66 10.35
CA ILE A 144 14.28 2.07 10.72
C ILE A 144 14.89 2.28 12.11
N GLN A 145 15.71 1.34 12.57
CA GLN A 145 16.41 1.43 13.87
C GLN A 145 15.45 1.66 15.05
N LYS A 146 14.28 1.02 15.04
CA LYS A 146 13.26 1.11 16.10
C LYS A 146 12.67 2.52 16.27
N TYR A 147 12.68 3.30 15.20
CA TYR A 147 11.92 4.54 15.12
C TYR A 147 10.40 4.24 15.06
N PRO A 148 9.52 5.13 15.55
CA PRO A 148 8.09 4.94 15.46
C PRO A 148 7.59 4.76 14.01
N ILE A 149 6.69 3.80 13.80
CA ILE A 149 6.14 3.47 12.49
C ILE A 149 4.64 3.26 12.57
N THR A 150 3.95 3.77 11.56
CA THR A 150 2.53 3.53 11.34
C THR A 150 2.34 2.30 10.44
N PHE A 151 1.46 1.38 10.81
CA PHE A 151 1.13 0.23 9.98
C PHE A 151 -0.24 0.39 9.33
N VAL A 152 -0.30 0.26 8.01
CA VAL A 152 -1.54 0.19 7.23
C VAL A 152 -1.86 -1.28 6.98
N ILE A 153 -2.85 -1.82 7.68
CA ILE A 153 -3.15 -3.24 7.71
C ILE A 153 -4.40 -3.53 6.87
N LYS A 154 -4.27 -4.45 5.90
CA LYS A 154 -5.39 -4.93 5.07
C LYS A 154 -6.29 -5.87 5.86
N SER A 155 -7.08 -5.30 6.77
CA SER A 155 -8.01 -6.02 7.65
C SER A 155 -9.21 -5.15 8.01
N ASP A 156 -10.37 -5.79 8.15
CA ASP A 156 -11.60 -5.17 8.68
C ASP A 156 -11.69 -5.26 10.21
N GLU A 157 -10.76 -5.97 10.85
CA GLU A 157 -10.74 -6.10 12.30
C GLU A 157 -10.37 -4.79 12.99
N ASP A 158 -10.97 -4.54 14.16
CA ASP A 158 -10.64 -3.38 14.99
C ASP A 158 -9.14 -3.35 15.39
N VAL A 159 -8.64 -2.13 15.61
CA VAL A 159 -7.22 -1.86 15.90
C VAL A 159 -6.72 -2.59 17.16
N ASP A 160 -7.51 -2.58 18.23
CA ASP A 160 -7.09 -3.18 19.51
C ASP A 160 -6.93 -4.72 19.41
N PRO A 161 -7.90 -5.47 18.84
CA PRO A 161 -7.70 -6.88 18.50
C PRO A 161 -6.48 -7.15 17.62
N LEU A 162 -6.24 -6.32 16.60
CA LEU A 162 -5.07 -6.48 15.72
C LEU A 162 -3.76 -6.35 16.50
N LYS A 163 -3.60 -5.27 17.27
CA LYS A 163 -2.41 -5.05 18.11
C LYS A 163 -2.22 -6.19 19.11
N LYS A 164 -3.30 -6.65 19.73
CA LYS A 164 -3.26 -7.76 20.68
C LYS A 164 -2.81 -9.07 20.02
N LYS A 165 -3.31 -9.40 18.83
CA LYS A 165 -2.87 -10.59 18.09
C LYS A 165 -1.38 -10.57 17.75
N ILE A 166 -0.87 -9.40 17.33
CA ILE A 166 0.57 -9.22 17.05
C ILE A 166 1.38 -9.47 18.32
N GLN A 167 0.98 -8.85 19.43
CA GLN A 167 1.63 -9.01 20.74
C GLN A 167 1.57 -10.46 21.24
N ASP A 168 0.38 -11.06 21.27
CA ASP A 168 0.16 -12.43 21.76
C ASP A 168 0.99 -13.45 20.96
N ASN A 169 1.16 -13.23 19.65
CA ASN A 169 1.99 -14.10 18.81
C ASN A 169 3.49 -13.89 19.05
N ALA A 170 3.92 -12.65 19.31
CA ALA A 170 5.29 -12.34 19.68
C ALA A 170 5.65 -12.91 21.07
N ASP A 171 4.78 -12.76 22.06
CA ASP A 171 4.97 -13.28 23.43
C ASP A 171 5.10 -14.81 23.47
N LYS A 172 4.48 -15.54 22.53
CA LYS A 172 4.68 -16.99 22.37
C LYS A 172 6.07 -17.37 21.87
N THR A 173 6.75 -16.45 21.17
CA THR A 173 8.06 -16.71 20.55
C THR A 173 9.22 -16.14 21.37
N TYR A 174 9.03 -14.97 21.97
CA TYR A 174 10.06 -14.29 22.76
C TYR A 174 9.94 -14.64 24.24
N THR A 175 11.00 -15.20 24.81
CA THR A 175 11.07 -15.51 26.25
C THR A 175 11.04 -14.26 27.14
N ILE A 176 11.52 -13.12 26.62
CA ILE A 176 11.65 -11.86 27.37
C ILE A 176 10.55 -10.89 26.93
N ARG A 177 9.52 -10.74 27.76
CA ARG A 177 8.38 -9.84 27.53
C ARG A 177 8.79 -8.38 27.29
N ALA A 178 9.81 -7.89 28.00
CA ALA A 178 10.32 -6.53 27.83
C ALA A 178 10.86 -6.24 26.41
N ILE A 179 11.22 -7.28 25.64
CA ILE A 179 11.59 -7.11 24.22
C ILE A 179 10.33 -6.84 23.39
N VAL A 180 9.29 -7.66 23.57
CA VAL A 180 8.01 -7.50 22.87
C VAL A 180 7.42 -6.12 23.15
N GLU A 181 7.40 -5.70 24.42
CA GLU A 181 6.89 -4.37 24.81
C GLU A 181 7.62 -3.22 24.10
N LYS A 182 8.94 -3.33 23.91
CA LYS A 182 9.73 -2.32 23.18
C LYS A 182 9.36 -2.25 21.69
N TYR A 183 9.19 -3.39 21.04
CA TYR A 183 8.76 -3.42 19.63
C TYR A 183 7.32 -2.92 19.49
N MET A 184 6.40 -3.36 20.35
CA MET A 184 5.02 -2.89 20.33
C MET A 184 4.91 -1.38 20.58
N ALA A 185 5.79 -0.81 21.40
CA ALA A 185 5.87 0.64 21.61
C ALA A 185 6.36 1.43 20.37
N CYS A 186 7.00 0.78 19.40
CA CYS A 186 7.39 1.40 18.13
C CYS A 186 6.22 1.49 17.14
N ILE A 187 5.10 0.79 17.38
CA ILE A 187 3.90 0.90 16.56
C ILE A 187 3.16 2.19 16.95
N GLU A 188 3.44 3.26 16.20
CA GLU A 188 2.87 4.60 16.41
C GLU A 188 1.36 4.59 16.22
N GLU A 189 0.91 4.05 15.10
CA GLU A 189 -0.48 4.02 14.69
C GLU A 189 -0.77 2.75 13.87
N VAL A 190 -2.02 2.28 13.92
CA VAL A 190 -2.51 1.22 13.04
C VAL A 190 -3.71 1.76 12.29
N ILE A 191 -3.66 1.69 10.96
CA ILE A 191 -4.71 2.12 10.04
C ILE A 191 -5.24 0.86 9.36
N ASN A 192 -6.46 0.45 9.70
CA ASN A 192 -7.13 -0.70 9.08
C ASN A 192 -8.09 -0.24 7.95
N ILE A 193 -8.78 -1.17 7.28
CA ILE A 193 -9.73 -0.84 6.20
C ILE A 193 -10.84 0.12 6.68
N PRO A 194 -11.50 -0.10 7.83
CA PRO A 194 -12.48 0.85 8.37
C PRO A 194 -11.92 2.27 8.54
N MET A 195 -10.69 2.41 9.03
CA MET A 195 -10.04 3.72 9.18
C MET A 195 -9.71 4.36 7.83
N LEU A 196 -9.29 3.57 6.83
CA LEU A 196 -9.10 4.07 5.46
C LEU A 196 -10.40 4.59 4.87
N ASN A 197 -11.53 3.89 5.08
CA ASN A 197 -12.84 4.35 4.62
C ASN A 197 -13.26 5.67 5.27
N ILE A 198 -13.00 5.85 6.56
CA ILE A 198 -13.26 7.12 7.26
C ILE A 198 -12.42 8.24 6.63
N ARG A 199 -11.11 8.02 6.45
CA ARG A 199 -10.19 9.01 5.87
C ARG A 199 -10.49 9.32 4.41
N PHE A 200 -10.92 8.32 3.65
CA PHE A 200 -11.41 8.49 2.28
C PHE A 200 -12.60 9.43 2.24
N ASN A 201 -13.64 9.15 3.04
CA ASN A 201 -14.82 10.00 3.12
C ASN A 201 -14.50 11.44 3.56
N GLU A 202 -13.52 11.61 4.45
CA GLU A 202 -13.05 12.94 4.86
C GLU A 202 -12.33 13.68 3.72
N ALA A 203 -11.49 13.00 2.95
CA ALA A 203 -10.83 13.57 1.78
C ALA A 203 -11.83 13.89 0.66
N VAL A 204 -12.83 13.03 0.43
CA VAL A 204 -13.90 13.27 -0.55
C VAL A 204 -14.71 14.51 -0.17
N LYS A 205 -15.05 14.69 1.11
CA LYS A 205 -15.72 15.91 1.60
C LYS A 205 -14.91 17.19 1.38
N GLN A 206 -13.59 17.09 1.27
CA GLN A 206 -12.69 18.19 0.94
C GLN A 206 -12.56 18.42 -0.57
N GLY A 207 -13.20 17.59 -1.41
CA GLY A 207 -13.19 17.72 -2.86
C GLY A 207 -12.09 16.90 -3.56
N TYR A 208 -11.43 15.98 -2.85
CA TYR A 208 -10.30 15.22 -3.40
C TYR A 208 -10.65 13.90 -4.09
N LEU A 209 -11.93 13.61 -4.34
CA LEU A 209 -12.35 12.36 -4.99
C LEU A 209 -11.59 12.13 -6.31
N ASN A 210 -11.59 13.13 -7.19
CA ASN A 210 -10.95 13.05 -8.51
C ASN A 210 -9.43 12.90 -8.36
N ASN A 211 -8.83 13.67 -7.46
CA ASN A 211 -7.39 13.58 -7.22
C ASN A 211 -6.96 12.20 -6.68
N ILE A 212 -7.79 11.56 -5.86
CA ILE A 212 -7.55 10.19 -5.39
C ILE A 212 -7.60 9.22 -6.56
N LEU A 213 -8.62 9.32 -7.43
CA LEU A 213 -8.73 8.46 -8.61
C LEU A 213 -7.54 8.65 -9.56
N ASP A 214 -7.17 9.90 -9.85
CA ASP A 214 -6.01 10.24 -10.68
C ASP A 214 -4.72 9.63 -10.13
N GLU A 215 -4.50 9.74 -8.81
CA GLU A 215 -3.32 9.18 -8.18
C GLU A 215 -3.31 7.65 -8.25
N ILE A 216 -4.46 6.99 -8.10
CA ILE A 216 -4.57 5.54 -8.27
C ILE A 216 -4.15 5.14 -9.69
N VAL A 217 -4.56 5.88 -10.71
CA VAL A 217 -4.16 5.64 -12.11
C VAL A 217 -2.66 5.85 -12.28
N VAL A 218 -2.12 6.99 -11.85
CA VAL A 218 -0.69 7.32 -11.97
C VAL A 218 0.19 6.27 -11.30
N GLN A 219 -0.12 5.92 -10.05
CA GLN A 219 0.66 4.93 -9.30
C GLN A 219 0.54 3.53 -9.89
N SER A 220 -0.63 3.21 -10.44
CA SER A 220 -0.85 1.96 -11.16
C SER A 220 -0.03 1.90 -12.45
N LYS A 221 -0.01 2.96 -13.27
CA LYS A 221 0.84 3.00 -14.48
C LYS A 221 2.32 2.82 -14.14
N VAL A 222 2.82 3.49 -13.09
CA VAL A 222 4.21 3.35 -12.63
C VAL A 222 4.52 1.93 -12.16
N GLU A 223 3.66 1.34 -11.32
CA GLU A 223 3.92 0.05 -10.70
C GLU A 223 3.95 -1.11 -11.70
N PHE A 224 3.10 -1.05 -12.71
CA PHE A 224 3.00 -2.10 -13.74
C PHE A 224 3.83 -1.80 -14.99
N ASN A 225 4.69 -0.77 -14.92
CA ASN A 225 5.53 -0.30 -16.03
C ASN A 225 4.72 -0.11 -17.31
N TYR A 226 3.57 0.52 -17.19
CA TYR A 226 2.71 0.85 -18.30
C TYR A 226 3.30 2.04 -19.06
N THR A 227 3.58 1.83 -20.33
CA THR A 227 3.89 2.88 -21.30
C THR A 227 2.66 2.97 -22.18
N ASP A 228 2.08 4.17 -22.31
CA ASP A 228 0.99 4.38 -23.25
C ASP A 228 1.58 4.08 -24.64
N GLU A 229 1.01 3.13 -25.39
CA GLU A 229 1.46 2.78 -26.75
C GLU A 229 1.33 3.98 -27.73
N GLU A 230 0.77 5.11 -27.27
CA GLU A 230 0.65 6.38 -28.01
C GLU A 230 1.89 7.30 -27.89
N ASP A 231 2.87 6.96 -27.05
CA ASP A 231 4.13 7.73 -26.91
C ASP A 231 5.28 7.22 -27.82
N GLU A 232 5.02 6.27 -28.72
CA GLU A 232 5.97 5.76 -29.73
C GLU A 232 5.70 6.26 -31.17
N GLU A 233 5.27 7.52 -31.35
CA GLU A 233 5.35 8.24 -32.64
C GLU A 233 6.25 9.48 -32.60
#